data_AF-A0A2T4J6W8-F1
#
_entry.id   AF-A0A2T4J6W8-F1
#
_cell.length_a   1.000
_cell.length_b   1.000
_cell.length_c   1.000
_cell.angle_alpha   90.00
_cell.angle_beta   90.00
_cell.angle_gamma   90.00
#
_symmetry.space_group_name_H-M   'P 1'
#
loop_
_entity.id
_entity.type
_entity.pdbx_description
1 polymer ?
#
loop_
_entity_poly.entity_id
_entity_poly.type
_entity_poly.pdbx_seq_one_letter_code
_entity_poly.pdbx_strand_id
1 'polypeptide(L)' 'MARPKCAERSVRLSVTLDENDYRALRELAESCGLSVAWMMRRAAAEFVARHDKDDVLMIERRGEDRAA' A
#
# COMPACT_ATOMS: atom_id res chain seq x y z
N MET A 1 10.78 -30.09 17.32
CA MET A 1 9.62 -30.19 16.41
C MET A 1 9.68 -29.02 15.44
N ALA A 2 9.79 -29.27 14.14
CA ALA A 2 9.81 -28.21 13.14
C ALA A 2 8.39 -27.62 12.99
N ARG A 3 8.25 -26.31 13.23
CA ARG A 3 6.98 -25.59 13.10
C ARG A 3 6.51 -25.68 11.63
N PRO A 4 5.28 -26.13 11.33
CA PRO A 4 4.80 -26.20 9.96
C PRO A 4 4.84 -24.79 9.37
N LYS A 5 5.55 -24.65 8.25
CA LYS A 5 5.66 -23.39 7.51
C LYS A 5 4.27 -23.13 6.93
N CYS A 6 3.44 -22.38 7.65
CA CYS A 6 2.18 -21.88 7.13
C CYS A 6 2.54 -20.95 5.97
N ALA A 7 2.66 -21.51 4.78
CA ALA A 7 3.05 -20.83 3.57
C ALA A 7 1.82 -20.12 2.99
N GLU A 8 1.24 -19.21 3.76
CA GLU A 8 0.46 -18.14 3.13
C GLU A 8 1.45 -17.38 2.25
N ARG A 9 1.18 -17.36 0.95
CA ARG A 9 2.04 -16.78 -0.10
C ARG A 9 2.11 -15.26 0.08
N SER A 10 2.86 -14.83 1.08
CA SER A 10 3.09 -13.42 1.40
C SER A 10 4.14 -12.88 0.44
N VAL A 11 3.75 -11.90 -0.38
CA VAL A 11 4.66 -11.20 -1.28
C VAL A 11 5.16 -9.94 -0.57
N ARG A 12 6.48 -9.73 -0.56
CA ARG A 12 7.07 -8.49 -0.04
C ARG A 12 7.01 -7.42 -1.13
N LEU A 13 6.42 -6.27 -0.78
CA LEU A 13 6.39 -5.08 -1.61
C LEU A 13 7.29 -4.01 -0.98
N SER A 14 8.12 -3.35 -1.78
CA SER A 14 8.79 -2.11 -1.42
C SER A 14 8.19 -0.99 -2.27
N VAL A 15 7.79 0.10 -1.63
CA VAL A 15 7.18 1.26 -2.28
C VAL A 15 7.94 2.51 -1.86
N THR A 16 8.21 3.37 -2.84
CA THR A 16 8.78 4.69 -2.61
C THR A 16 7.63 5.69 -2.59
N LEU A 17 7.63 6.57 -1.61
CA LEU A 17 6.66 7.65 -1.44
C LEU A 17 7.41 8.95 -1.27
N ASP A 18 6.74 10.07 -1.53
CA ASP A 18 7.23 11.36 -1.09
C ASP A 18 7.37 11.40 0.44
N GLU A 19 8.31 12.19 0.93
CA GLU A 19 8.58 12.32 2.36
C GLU A 19 7.35 12.85 3.13
N ASN A 20 6.62 13.80 2.55
CA ASN A 20 5.42 14.37 3.16
C ASN A 20 4.29 13.34 3.23
N ASP A 21 4.10 12.57 2.16
CA ASP A 21 3.09 11.51 2.11
C ASP A 21 3.40 10.41 3.13
N TYR A 22 4.65 9.98 3.23
CA TYR A 22 5.07 9.01 4.23
C TYR A 22 4.85 9.54 5.65
N ARG A 23 5.17 10.81 5.91
CA ARG A 23 4.96 11.44 7.22
C ARG A 23 3.48 11.49 7.59
N ALA A 24 2.62 11.97 6.69
CA ALA A 24 1.17 12.03 6.92
C ALA A 24 0.59 10.63 7.18
N LEU A 25 1.04 9.64 6.40
CA LEU A 25 0.63 8.24 6.57
C LEU A 25 1.10 7.67 7.91
N ARG A 26 2.32 8.01 8.33
CA ARG A 26 2.87 7.59 9.62
C ARG A 26 2.08 8.19 10.79
N GLU A 27 1.83 9.49 10.79
CA GLU A 27 1.07 10.17 11.83
C GLU A 27 -0.35 9.58 11.96
N LEU A 28 -1.01 9.32 10.81
CA LEU A 28 -2.30 8.65 10.79
C LEU A 28 -2.22 7.23 11.38
N ALA A 29 -1.17 6.47 11.04
CA ALA A 29 -1.00 5.10 11.51
C ALA A 29 -0.78 5.07 13.03
N GLU A 30 0.05 5.98 13.54
CA GLU A 30 0.30 6.17 14.97
C GLU A 30 -0.99 6.56 15.72
N SER A 31 -1.81 7.46 15.15
CA SER A 31 -3.09 7.86 15.76
C SER A 31 -4.09 6.70 15.90
N CYS A 32 -4.04 5.74 14.97
CA CYS A 32 -4.87 4.54 15.01
C CYS A 32 -4.23 3.37 15.77
N GLY A 33 -2.98 3.49 16.24
CA GLY A 33 -2.23 2.39 16.86
C GLY A 33 -1.85 1.26 15.90
N LEU A 34 -1.68 1.57 14.61
CA LEU A 34 -1.45 0.61 13.53
C LEU A 34 -0.07 0.82 12.90
N SER A 35 0.43 -0.21 12.21
CA SER A 35 1.66 -0.06 11.41
C SER A 35 1.36 0.55 10.05
N VAL A 36 2.31 1.32 9.53
CA VAL A 36 2.25 1.88 8.17
C VAL A 36 2.01 0.78 7.12
N ALA A 37 2.64 -0.38 7.29
CA ALA A 37 2.45 -1.54 6.41
C ALA A 37 1.03 -2.13 6.50
N TRP A 38 0.35 -2.05 7.65
CA TRP A 38 -1.06 -2.43 7.75
C TRP A 38 -1.96 -1.44 7.01
N MET A 39 -1.71 -0.14 7.21
CA MET A 39 -2.46 0.92 6.51
C MET A 39 -2.34 0.80 4.99
N MET A 40 -1.13 0.55 4.48
CA MET A 40 -0.94 0.34 3.04
C MET A 40 -1.68 -0.89 2.51
N ARG A 41 -1.67 -2.01 3.25
CA ARG A 41 -2.45 -3.19 2.85
C ARG A 41 -3.95 -2.89 2.84
N ARG A 42 -4.46 -2.15 3.83
CA ARG A 42 -5.87 -1.78 3.88
C ARG A 42 -6.25 -0.84 2.74
N ALA A 43 -5.44 0.20 2.48
CA ALA A 43 -5.65 1.14 1.39
C ALA A 43 -5.63 0.43 0.03
N ALA A 44 -4.67 -0.47 -0.21
CA ALA A 44 -4.61 -1.26 -1.44
C ALA A 44 -5.84 -2.16 -1.60
N ALA A 45 -6.27 -2.85 -0.53
CA ALA A 45 -7.46 -3.71 -0.58
C ALA A 45 -8.74 -2.90 -0.85
N GLU A 46 -8.90 -1.73 -0.23
CA GLU A 46 -10.05 -0.86 -0.48
C GLU A 46 -10.02 -0.25 -1.88
N PHE A 47 -8.85 0.15 -2.36
CA PHE A 47 -8.70 0.64 -3.73
C PHE A 47 -9.12 -0.43 -4.74
N VAL A 48 -8.58 -1.65 -4.63
CA VAL A 48 -8.96 -2.77 -5.49
C VAL A 48 -10.45 -3.07 -5.38
N ALA A 49 -11.01 -3.17 -4.17
CA ALA A 49 -12.43 -3.50 -3.99
C ALA A 49 -13.39 -2.43 -4.51
N ARG A 50 -13.00 -1.15 -4.50
CA ARG A 50 -13.79 -0.05 -5.09
C ARG A 50 -13.78 -0.13 -6.61
N HIS A 51 -12.65 -0.52 -7.19
CA HIS A 51 -12.45 -0.54 -8.64
C HIS A 51 -12.76 -1.87 -9.32
N ASP A 52 -12.88 -2.97 -8.57
CA ASP A 52 -13.41 -4.23 -9.08
C ASP A 52 -14.85 -4.09 -9.60
N LYS A 53 -15.57 -3.05 -9.16
CA LYS A 53 -16.94 -2.72 -9.59
C LYS A 53 -17.01 -1.72 -10.75
N ASP A 54 -15.91 -1.02 -11.03
CA ASP A 54 -15.80 -0.03 -12.10
C ASP A 54 -14.89 -0.62 -13.19
N ASP A 55 -15.51 -1.17 -14.24
CA ASP A 55 -14.87 -1.96 -15.32
C ASP A 55 -13.75 -1.23 -16.09
N VAL A 56 -13.52 0.06 -15.85
CA VAL A 56 -12.54 0.87 -16.59
C VAL A 56 -11.77 1.81 -15.68
N LEU A 57 -10.61 1.36 -15.20
CA LEU A 57 -9.62 2.25 -14.59
C LEU A 57 -8.59 2.71 -15.63
N MET A 58 -8.76 3.94 -16.13
CA MET A 58 -7.64 4.66 -16.76
C MET A 58 -6.75 5.23 -15.64
N ILE A 59 -5.88 4.37 -15.08
CA ILE A 59 -4.80 4.83 -14.20
C ILE A 59 -3.75 5.51 -15.08
N GLU A 60 -3.91 6.80 -15.30
CA GLU A 60 -2.86 7.63 -15.90
C GLU A 60 -1.69 7.66 -14.92
N ARG A 61 -0.48 7.25 -15.35
CA ARG A 61 0.75 7.54 -14.60
C ARG A 61 0.96 9.05 -14.66
N ARG A 62 0.38 9.77 -13.70
CA ARG A 62 0.58 11.20 -13.57
C ARG A 62 2.01 11.46 -13.10
N GLY A 63 2.89 11.71 -14.08
CA GLY A 63 4.15 12.41 -13.92
C GLY A 63 5.16 11.76 -12.99
N GLU A 64 5.84 10.72 -13.46
CA GLU A 64 7.27 10.58 -13.15
C GLU A 64 8.06 11.20 -14.29
N ASP A 65 7.95 12.53 -14.43
CA ASP A 65 8.95 13.33 -15.12
C ASP A 65 10.17 13.40 -14.20
N ARG A 66 11.02 12.37 -14.30
CA ARG A 66 12.41 12.47 -13.86
C ARG A 66 13.20 13.30 -14.86
N ALA A 67 14.08 14.12 -14.28
CA ALA A 67 15.37 14.59 -14.79
C ALA A 67 15.40 16.00 -15.40
N ALA A 68 15.76 16.96 -14.54
CA ALA A 68 16.85 17.90 -14.79
C ALA A 68 17.50 18.29 -13.45
#